data_AF-A0A950G3W1-F1
#
_entry.id   AF-A0A950G3W1-F1
#
_cell.length_a   1.000
_cell.length_b   1.000
_cell.length_c   1.000
_cell.angle_alpha   90.00
_cell.angle_beta   90.00
_cell.angle_gamma   90.00
#
_symmetry.space_group_name_H-M   'P 1'
#
loop_
_entity.id
_entity.type
_entity.pdbx_description
1 polymer ?
#
loop_
_entity_poly.entity_id
_entity_poly.type
_entity_poly.pdbx_seq_one_letter_code
_entity_poly.pdbx_strand_id
1 'polypeptide(L)'
;MNANIKTANRPALVLSTALLVACAWLGSPAFADDARSENVKFQDLNVNTPEGVQALYSRIHAAAKRVCREEDPMFLASELSCVRKAEEQAIAKTGVPQLQAYYRSKTGAPAQLIAGR
;
A
#
# COMPACT_ATOMS: atom_id res chain seq x y z
N MET A 1 -19.30 -2.00 1.17
CA MET A 1 -17.96 -2.67 1.18
C MET A 1 -16.90 -1.57 1.07
N ASN A 2 -15.92 -1.55 1.98
CA ASN A 2 -14.98 -0.42 2.13
C ASN A 2 -13.55 -0.97 2.19
N ALA A 3 -12.65 -0.45 1.35
CA ALA A 3 -11.22 -0.77 1.43
C ALA A 3 -10.47 0.41 2.06
N ASN A 4 -9.67 0.12 3.07
CA ASN A 4 -8.98 1.10 3.90
C ASN A 4 -7.46 0.94 3.68
N ILE A 5 -6.79 1.95 3.14
CA ILE A 5 -5.37 1.87 2.72
C ILE A 5 -4.49 2.32 3.89
N LYS A 6 -3.50 1.53 4.33
CA LYS A 6 -2.65 1.85 5.48
C LYS A 6 -1.18 1.48 5.25
N THR A 7 -0.41 2.41 4.71
CA THR A 7 1.03 2.22 4.50
C THR A 7 1.75 2.16 5.85
N ALA A 8 2.41 1.03 6.14
CA ALA A 8 3.37 0.92 7.23
C ALA A 8 4.70 0.47 6.62
N ASN A 9 5.65 1.39 6.52
CA ASN A 9 6.99 1.10 6.04
C ASN A 9 7.80 0.48 7.20
N ARG A 10 8.05 -0.83 7.16
CA ARG A 10 8.90 -1.52 8.15
C ARG A 10 10.30 -1.68 7.57
N PRO A 11 11.29 -0.84 7.92
CA PRO A 11 12.68 -1.18 7.65
C PRO A 11 13.12 -2.27 8.62
N ALA A 12 13.30 -3.48 8.12
CA ALA A 12 13.98 -4.55 8.84
C ALA A 12 15.48 -4.24 8.83
N LEU A 13 15.97 -3.58 9.88
CA LEU A 13 17.40 -3.49 10.15
C LEU A 13 17.69 -4.30 11.41
N VAL A 14 18.16 -5.54 11.21
CA VAL A 14 18.66 -6.39 12.29
C VAL A 14 20.18 -6.26 12.27
N LEU A 15 20.75 -5.51 13.21
CA LEU A 15 22.15 -5.64 13.61
C LEU A 15 22.21 -5.77 15.14
N SER A 16 22.71 -6.92 15.58
CA SER A 16 22.76 -7.35 16.97
C SER A 16 23.84 -6.62 17.79
N THR A 17 23.36 -6.09 18.92
CA THR A 17 23.97 -6.04 20.27
C THR A 17 25.40 -5.51 20.47
N ALA A 18 25.49 -4.32 21.07
CA ALA A 18 26.42 -4.05 22.16
C ALA A 18 25.76 -3.12 23.19
N LEU A 19 25.76 -3.59 24.44
CA LEU A 19 25.15 -3.03 25.64
C LEU A 19 25.98 -1.83 26.14
N LEU A 20 25.38 -0.65 26.37
CA LEU A 20 25.83 0.32 27.37
C LEU A 20 24.68 1.32 27.67
N VAL A 21 24.30 1.37 28.94
CA VAL A 21 23.24 2.20 29.51
C VAL A 21 23.73 3.64 29.62
N ALA A 22 23.03 4.58 28.98
CA ALA A 22 23.05 5.99 29.33
C ALA A 22 21.66 6.58 29.09
N CYS A 23 21.07 7.13 30.16
CA CYS A 23 19.84 7.89 30.13
C CYS A 23 19.98 9.11 29.22
N ALA A 24 19.52 8.98 27.99
CA ALA A 24 18.91 10.08 27.27
C ALA A 24 17.53 9.58 26.85
N TRP A 25 16.48 10.09 27.51
CA TRP A 25 15.18 10.18 26.88
C TRP A 25 15.34 11.15 25.70
N LEU A 26 15.98 10.67 24.64
CA LEU A 26 15.83 11.21 23.31
C LEU A 26 14.35 10.99 23.03
N GLY A 27 13.58 12.07 23.18
CA GLY A 27 12.20 12.11 22.75
C GLY A 27 12.17 11.41 21.40
N SER A 28 11.40 10.32 21.34
CA SER A 28 11.15 9.69 20.06
C SER A 28 10.79 10.83 19.12
N PRO A 29 11.41 10.94 17.93
CA PRO A 29 10.73 11.70 16.92
C PRO A 29 9.42 10.94 16.77
N ALA A 30 8.37 11.49 17.37
CA ALA A 30 7.05 11.37 16.86
C ALA A 30 7.14 12.01 15.47
N PHE A 31 7.74 11.28 14.52
CA PHE A 31 7.21 11.21 13.20
C PHE A 31 5.82 10.60 13.42
N ALA A 32 4.91 11.46 13.90
CA ALA A 32 3.53 11.41 13.52
C ALA A 32 3.55 11.65 12.00
N ASP A 33 4.02 10.63 11.28
CA ASP A 33 3.61 10.40 9.91
C ASP A 33 2.11 10.17 10.06
N ASP A 34 1.38 11.27 9.99
CA ASP A 34 -0.06 11.34 10.06
C ASP A 34 -0.53 10.42 8.94
N ALA A 35 -0.80 9.16 9.29
CA ALA A 35 -0.96 8.08 8.34
C ALA A 35 -2.17 8.43 7.47
N ARG A 36 -1.92 9.09 6.34
CA ARG A 36 -2.94 9.67 5.49
C ARG A 36 -3.72 8.50 4.93
N SER A 37 -4.97 8.34 5.36
CA SER A 37 -5.81 7.24 4.91
C SER A 37 -6.98 7.80 4.12
N GLU A 38 -7.19 7.28 2.92
CA GLU A 38 -8.31 7.64 2.09
C GLU A 38 -9.21 6.42 1.89
N ASN A 39 -10.51 6.60 2.13
CA ASN A 39 -11.49 5.51 1.99
C ASN A 39 -12.13 5.55 0.59
N VAL A 40 -11.74 4.62 -0.27
CA VAL A 40 -12.27 4.52 -1.64
C VAL A 40 -13.61 3.79 -1.64
N LYS A 41 -14.68 4.50 -2.01
CA LYS A 41 -16.01 3.93 -2.24
C LYS A 41 -16.12 3.48 -3.70
N PHE A 42 -16.59 2.26 -3.91
CA PHE A 42 -16.73 1.65 -5.24
C PHE A 42 -18.07 0.93 -5.45
N GLN A 43 -19.06 1.24 -4.60
CA GLN A 43 -20.39 0.63 -4.66
C GLN A 43 -21.19 1.09 -5.89
N ASP A 44 -20.77 2.17 -6.58
CA ASP A 44 -21.36 2.59 -7.84
C ASP A 44 -20.82 1.83 -9.06
N LEU A 45 -19.74 1.05 -8.92
CA LEU A 45 -19.11 0.32 -10.02
C LEU A 45 -19.57 -1.13 -10.05
N ASN A 46 -19.87 -1.60 -11.25
CA ASN A 46 -20.03 -3.03 -11.48
C ASN A 46 -18.67 -3.70 -11.63
N VAL A 47 -18.08 -4.15 -10.53
CA VAL A 47 -16.79 -4.86 -10.49
C VAL A 47 -16.82 -6.26 -11.10
N ASN A 48 -17.94 -6.66 -11.72
CA ASN A 48 -18.06 -7.89 -12.49
C ASN A 48 -17.77 -7.70 -13.98
N THR A 49 -17.64 -6.46 -14.45
CA THR A 49 -17.27 -6.15 -15.83
C THR A 49 -15.82 -5.66 -15.89
N PRO A 50 -15.09 -5.94 -16.99
CA PRO A 50 -13.71 -5.48 -17.13
C PRO A 50 -13.59 -3.96 -17.02
N GLU A 51 -14.57 -3.20 -17.51
CA GLU A 51 -14.62 -1.74 -17.40
C GLU A 51 -14.74 -1.29 -15.94
N GLY A 52 -15.59 -1.96 -15.15
CA GLY A 52 -15.77 -1.64 -13.73
C GLY A 52 -14.56 -2.02 -12.89
N VAL A 53 -13.88 -3.12 -13.21
CA VAL A 53 -12.61 -3.51 -12.57
C VAL A 53 -11.51 -2.48 -12.88
N GLN A 54 -11.38 -2.07 -14.13
CA GLN A 54 -10.41 -1.05 -14.53
C GLN A 54 -10.70 0.29 -13.84
N ALA A 55 -11.95 0.73 -13.82
CA ALA A 55 -12.32 1.99 -13.17
C ALA A 55 -12.10 1.93 -11.65
N LEU A 56 -12.34 0.79 -11.00
CA LEU A 56 -11.98 0.60 -9.60
C LEU A 56 -10.47 0.67 -9.37
N TYR A 57 -9.69 -0.02 -10.20
CA TYR A 57 -8.23 0.04 -10.14
C TYR A 57 -7.72 1.48 -10.27
N SER A 58 -8.22 2.24 -11.26
CA SER A 58 -7.86 3.65 -11.45
C SER A 58 -8.19 4.52 -10.23
N ARG A 59 -9.34 4.29 -9.56
CA ARG A 59 -9.70 5.01 -8.34
C ARG A 59 -8.76 4.70 -7.18
N ILE A 60 -8.40 3.42 -7.00
CA ILE A 60 -7.44 2.99 -5.99
C ILE A 60 -6.06 3.60 -6.26
N HIS A 61 -5.58 3.53 -7.50
CA HIS A 61 -4.30 4.12 -7.90
C HIS A 61 -4.26 5.62 -7.60
N ALA A 62 -5.32 6.36 -7.97
CA ALA A 62 -5.40 7.79 -7.72
C ALA A 62 -5.42 8.12 -6.21
N ALA A 63 -6.14 7.34 -5.41
CA ALA A 63 -6.15 7.49 -3.96
C ALA A 63 -4.78 7.18 -3.33
N ALA A 64 -4.13 6.11 -3.77
CA ALA A 64 -2.78 5.75 -3.34
C ALA A 64 -1.78 6.86 -3.66
N LYS A 65 -1.84 7.47 -4.85
CA LYS A 65 -1.00 8.64 -5.19
C LYS A 65 -1.28 9.86 -4.30
N ARG A 66 -2.53 10.13 -3.94
CA ARG A 66 -2.87 11.27 -3.05
C ARG A 66 -2.37 11.07 -1.62
N VAL A 67 -2.46 9.83 -1.14
CA VAL A 67 -1.99 9.43 0.19
C VAL A 67 -0.46 9.46 0.25
N CYS A 68 0.20 8.92 -0.77
CA CYS A 68 1.65 8.77 -0.82
C CYS A 68 2.39 9.95 -1.45
N ARG A 69 1.68 11.05 -1.78
CA ARG A 69 2.26 12.19 -2.46
C ARG A 69 3.37 12.80 -1.62
N GLU A 70 4.56 12.82 -2.18
CA GLU A 70 5.74 13.40 -1.55
C GLU A 70 6.09 14.72 -2.22
N GLU A 71 6.40 15.74 -1.42
CA GLU A 71 6.69 17.08 -1.96
C GLU A 71 8.15 17.19 -2.39
N ASP A 72 9.02 16.41 -1.78
CA ASP A 72 10.44 16.41 -2.06
C ASP A 72 10.82 15.32 -3.09
N PRO A 73 11.36 15.71 -4.26
CA PRO A 73 11.69 14.77 -5.34
C PRO A 73 12.80 13.77 -4.96
N MET A 74 13.58 14.03 -3.91
CA MET A 74 14.60 13.09 -3.42
C MET A 74 13.97 11.78 -2.92
N PHE A 75 12.69 11.80 -2.56
CA PHE A 75 11.95 10.67 -2.03
C PHE A 75 11.01 10.02 -3.06
N LEU A 76 11.16 10.31 -4.36
CA LEU A 76 10.32 9.75 -5.42
C LEU A 76 10.27 8.20 -5.41
N ALA A 77 11.39 7.55 -5.07
CA ALA A 77 11.45 6.09 -4.92
C ALA A 77 10.62 5.58 -3.73
N SER A 78 10.55 6.37 -2.65
CA SER A 78 9.72 6.10 -1.48
C SER A 78 8.24 6.28 -1.83
N GLU A 79 7.88 7.35 -2.56
CA GLU A 79 6.53 7.57 -3.08
C GLU A 79 6.06 6.37 -3.90
N LEU A 80 6.85 5.93 -4.89
CA LEU A 80 6.50 4.77 -5.73
C LEU A 80 6.30 3.50 -4.92
N SER A 81 7.16 3.26 -3.93
CA SER A 81 7.05 2.10 -3.03
C SER A 81 5.83 2.19 -2.12
N CYS A 82 5.47 3.38 -1.65
CA CYS A 82 4.26 3.65 -0.89
C CYS A 82 3.02 3.37 -1.75
N VAL A 83 2.95 3.90 -2.98
CA VAL A 83 1.82 3.71 -3.89
C VAL A 83 1.59 2.22 -4.15
N ARG A 84 2.64 1.45 -4.45
CA ARG A 84 2.51 0.01 -4.68
C ARG A 84 1.99 -0.76 -3.46
N LYS A 85 2.52 -0.47 -2.27
CA LYS A 85 2.05 -1.09 -1.02
C LYS A 85 0.60 -0.72 -0.72
N ALA A 86 0.25 0.55 -0.94
CA ALA A 86 -1.10 1.06 -0.76
C ALA A 86 -2.10 0.35 -1.69
N GLU A 87 -1.76 0.18 -2.96
CA GLU A 87 -2.56 -0.57 -3.93
C GLU A 87 -2.76 -2.03 -3.53
N GLU A 88 -1.68 -2.73 -3.22
CA GLU A 88 -1.73 -4.14 -2.81
C GLU A 88 -2.66 -4.36 -1.61
N GLN A 89 -2.51 -3.52 -0.57
CA GLN A 89 -3.37 -3.57 0.61
C GLN A 89 -4.83 -3.22 0.30
N ALA A 90 -5.07 -2.20 -0.53
CA ALA A 90 -6.42 -1.81 -0.92
C ALA A 90 -7.13 -2.99 -1.61
N ILE A 91 -6.45 -3.57 -2.59
CA ILE A 91 -6.98 -4.63 -3.43
C ILE A 91 -7.21 -5.89 -2.60
N ALA A 92 -6.26 -6.25 -1.72
CA ALA A 92 -6.45 -7.36 -0.79
C ALA A 92 -7.68 -7.16 0.11
N LYS A 93 -7.92 -5.93 0.60
CA LYS A 93 -9.08 -5.61 1.46
C LYS A 93 -10.40 -5.56 0.69
N THR A 94 -10.41 -5.22 -0.60
CA THR A 94 -11.65 -5.23 -1.39
C THR A 94 -12.25 -6.62 -1.54
N GLY A 95 -11.41 -7.68 -1.48
CA GLY A 95 -11.87 -9.07 -1.65
C GLY A 95 -12.41 -9.39 -3.05
N VAL A 96 -12.20 -8.52 -4.05
CA VAL A 96 -12.70 -8.72 -5.42
C VAL A 96 -11.67 -9.54 -6.22
N PRO A 97 -11.97 -10.78 -6.61
CA PRO A 97 -11.00 -11.65 -7.29
C PRO A 97 -10.61 -11.14 -8.68
N GLN A 98 -11.56 -10.53 -9.40
CA GLN A 98 -11.30 -9.95 -10.73
C GLN A 98 -10.29 -8.79 -10.66
N LEU A 99 -10.38 -7.95 -9.61
CA LEU A 99 -9.45 -6.85 -9.38
C LEU A 99 -8.05 -7.35 -9.00
N GLN A 100 -7.96 -8.41 -8.20
CA GLN A 100 -6.69 -9.06 -7.89
C GLN A 100 -6.02 -9.64 -9.15
N ALA A 101 -6.80 -10.31 -10.01
CA ALA A 101 -6.30 -10.84 -11.27
C ALA A 101 -5.81 -9.70 -12.20
N TYR A 102 -6.57 -8.61 -12.29
CA TYR A 102 -6.19 -7.42 -13.06
C TYR A 102 -4.90 -6.77 -12.54
N TYR A 103 -4.76 -6.63 -11.23
CA TYR A 103 -3.55 -6.04 -10.63
C TYR A 103 -2.31 -6.89 -10.84
N ARG A 104 -2.43 -8.23 -10.73
CA ARG A 104 -1.32 -9.16 -10.98
C ARG A 104 -0.84 -9.09 -12.43
N SER A 105 -1.76 -9.06 -13.39
CA SER A 105 -1.40 -8.93 -14.82
C SER A 105 -0.73 -7.58 -15.12
N LYS A 106 -1.16 -6.49 -14.47
CA LYS A 106 -0.56 -5.16 -14.59
C LYS A 106 0.84 -5.05 -13.98
N THR A 107 1.06 -5.64 -12.81
CA THR A 107 2.31 -5.49 -12.06
C THR A 107 3.35 -6.54 -12.41
N GLY A 108 3.03 -7.47 -13.33
CA GLY A 108 3.87 -8.61 -13.64
C GLY A 108 4.15 -9.50 -12.42
N ALA A 109 3.35 -9.35 -11.35
CA ALA A 109 3.48 -10.17 -10.16
C ALA A 109 3.12 -11.60 -10.58
N PRO A 110 4.05 -12.56 -10.54
CA PRO A 110 3.71 -13.94 -10.87
C PRO A 110 2.58 -14.34 -9.94
N ALA A 111 1.50 -14.87 -10.52
CA ALA A 111 0.49 -15.58 -9.76
C ALA A 111 1.27 -16.59 -8.90
N GLN A 112 1.35 -16.32 -7.60
CA GLN A 112 2.02 -17.21 -6.66
C GLN A 112 1.53 -18.61 -6.98
N LEU A 113 2.49 -19.46 -7.36
CA LEU A 113 2.30 -20.86 -7.67
C LEU A 113 1.40 -21.46 -6.60
N ILE A 114 0.11 -21.59 -6.93
CA ILE A 114 -0.82 -22.44 -6.20
C ILE A 114 -0.49 -23.86 -6.68
N ALA A 115 0.59 -24.43 -6.15
CA ALA A 115 0.94 -25.83 -6.25
C ALA A 115 1.80 -26.08 -5.01
N GLY A 116 1.27 -26.61 -3.90
CA GLY A 116 0.54 -27.86 -3.90
C GLY A 116 1.52 -29.02 -4.08
N ARG A 117 2.34 -29.27 -3.05
CA ARG A 117 2.71 -30.63 -2.60
C ARG A 117 3.30 -30.55 -1.19
#